data_AF-A0A535VIY6-F1
#
_entry.id   AF-A0A535VIY6-F1
#
_cell.length_a   1.000
_cell.length_b   1.000
_cell.length_c   1.000
_cell.angle_alpha   90.00
_cell.angle_beta   90.00
_cell.angle_gamma   90.00
#
_symmetry.space_group_name_H-M   'P 1'
#
loop_
_entity.id
_entity.type
_entity.pdbx_description
1 polymer ?
#
loop_
_entity_poly.entity_id
_entity_poly.type
_entity_poly.pdbx_seq_one_letter_code
_entity_poly.pdbx_strand_id
1 'polypeptide(L)' 'MNGKVTYHQQVSYCGKPRCHKCRDGVGHGPYWYAYTTVNGRTTRTYIGKNLPADLQGSQESAPVNLEPVALRIRTL' A
#
# COMPACT_ATOMS: atom_id res chain seq x y z
N MET A 1 -5.17 19.41 15.40
CA MET A 1 -5.16 18.00 14.97
C MET A 1 -4.47 17.93 13.62
N ASN A 2 -3.17 17.69 13.58
CA ASN A 2 -2.43 17.49 12.32
C ASN A 2 -2.05 16.01 12.24
N GLY A 3 -2.99 15.18 11.80
CA GLY A 3 -2.68 13.79 11.47
C GLY A 3 -1.85 13.78 10.20
N LYS A 4 -0.62 13.24 10.24
CA LYS A 4 0.17 13.04 9.03
C LYS A 4 -0.60 12.13 8.07
N VAL A 5 -0.72 12.55 6.81
CA VAL A 5 -1.27 11.72 5.74
C VAL A 5 -0.12 11.04 5.00
N THR A 6 -0.20 9.72 4.81
CA THR A 6 0.72 8.97 3.95
C THR A 6 -0.04 8.36 2.79
N TYR A 7 0.63 8.18 1.65
CA TYR A 7 0.03 7.67 0.42
C TYR A 7 0.72 6.39 0.00
N HIS A 8 -0.07 5.36 -0.33
CA HIS A 8 0.46 4.07 -0.76
C HIS A 8 -0.39 3.50 -1.90
N GLN A 9 0.28 2.87 -2.87
CA GLN A 9 -0.37 2.05 -3.88
C GLN A 9 -0.65 0.66 -3.34
N GLN A 10 -1.84 0.12 -3.64
CA GLN A 10 -2.23 -1.23 -3.24
C GLN A 10 -3.03 -1.94 -4.32
N VAL A 11 -2.78 -3.23 -4.45
CA VAL A 11 -3.63 -4.16 -5.22
C VAL A 11 -4.84 -4.52 -4.37
N SER A 12 -6.02 -4.52 -4.99
CA SER A 12 -7.29 -4.86 -4.36
C SER A 12 -7.89 -6.12 -4.97
N TYR A 13 -8.47 -6.99 -4.14
CA TYR A 13 -9.13 -8.22 -4.58
C TYR A 13 -10.62 -8.10 -4.36
N CYS A 14 -11.43 -8.27 -5.41
CA CYS A 14 -12.86 -8.02 -5.35
C CYS A 14 -13.68 -9.17 -4.74
N GLY A 15 -13.08 -10.34 -4.52
CA GLY A 15 -13.75 -11.53 -3.96
C GLY A 15 -14.80 -12.17 -4.87
N LYS A 16 -15.04 -11.64 -6.08
CA LYS A 16 -16.04 -12.20 -7.00
C LYS A 16 -15.56 -13.53 -7.57
N PRO A 17 -16.36 -14.61 -7.51
CA PRO A 17 -15.93 -15.95 -7.92
C PRO A 17 -15.57 -16.04 -9.41
N ARG A 18 -16.14 -15.15 -10.25
CA ARG A 18 -15.88 -15.09 -11.70
C ARG A 18 -14.80 -14.08 -12.10
N CYS A 19 -14.10 -13.47 -11.14
CA CYS A 19 -13.04 -12.53 -11.47
C CYS A 19 -11.74 -13.25 -11.81
N HIS A 20 -11.42 -13.35 -13.12
CA HIS A 20 -10.18 -13.95 -13.61
C HIS A 20 -8.93 -13.33 -12.96
N LYS A 21 -8.83 -11.99 -12.97
CA LYS A 21 -7.67 -11.27 -12.39
C LYS A 21 -7.44 -11.62 -10.92
N CYS A 22 -8.50 -11.77 -10.12
CA CYS A 22 -8.35 -12.14 -8.71
C CYS A 22 -7.98 -13.62 -8.54
N ARG A 23 -8.61 -14.52 -9.30
CA ARG A 23 -8.33 -15.96 -9.25
C ARG A 23 -6.90 -16.28 -9.65
N ASP A 24 -6.38 -15.56 -10.65
CA ASP A 24 -5.03 -15.76 -11.18
C ASP A 24 -3.97 -15.02 -10.32
N GLY A 25 -4.36 -14.46 -9.16
CA GLY A 25 -3.45 -13.84 -8.19
C GLY A 25 -2.97 -12.43 -8.55
N VAL A 26 -3.46 -11.85 -9.65
CA VAL A 26 -3.05 -10.51 -10.13
C VAL A 26 -3.77 -9.40 -9.37
N GLY A 27 -5.04 -9.61 -9.02
CA GLY A 27 -5.90 -8.60 -8.39
C GLY A 27 -6.22 -7.39 -9.29
N HIS A 28 -6.69 -6.31 -8.68
CA HIS A 28 -7.04 -5.06 -9.36
C HIS A 28 -6.15 -3.91 -8.89
N GLY A 29 -5.87 -2.97 -9.79
CA GLY A 29 -5.00 -1.83 -9.49
C GLY A 29 -3.61 -2.02 -10.07
N PRO A 30 -2.57 -1.39 -9.48
CA PRO A 30 -2.60 -0.73 -8.17
C PRO A 30 -3.48 0.52 -8.11
N TYR A 31 -4.05 0.79 -6.94
CA TYR A 31 -4.78 2.03 -6.63
C TYR A 31 -4.12 2.76 -5.47
N TRP A 32 -4.17 4.07 -5.50
CA TRP A 32 -3.75 4.95 -4.44
C TRP A 32 -4.76 4.98 -3.29
N TYR A 33 -4.21 4.94 -2.09
CA TYR A 33 -4.93 5.13 -0.83
C TYR A 33 -4.19 6.15 0.03
N ALA A 34 -4.95 7.02 0.69
CA ALA A 34 -4.47 7.87 1.78
C ALA A 34 -4.67 7.16 3.12
N TYR A 35 -3.67 7.25 3.97
CA TYR A 35 -3.68 6.73 5.34
C TYR A 35 -3.51 7.89 6.30
N THR A 36 -4.36 7.95 7.31
CA THR A 36 -4.29 8.97 8.37
C THR A 36 -4.46 8.29 9.70
N THR A 37 -3.57 8.57 10.64
CA THR A 37 -3.66 8.07 12.01
C THR A 37 -4.01 9.22 12.93
N VAL A 38 -5.16 9.13 13.60
CA VAL A 38 -5.62 10.10 14.60
C VAL A 38 -5.94 9.34 15.88
N ASN A 39 -5.31 9.72 16.99
CA ASN A 39 -5.49 9.09 18.31
C ASN A 39 -5.32 7.55 18.27
N GLY A 40 -4.29 7.06 17.56
CA GLY A 40 -4.02 5.62 17.41
C GLY A 40 -4.95 4.88 16.44
N ARG A 41 -5.96 5.54 15.86
CA ARG A 41 -6.86 4.95 14.87
C ARG A 41 -6.44 5.34 13.46
N THR A 42 -6.11 4.33 12.65
CA THR A 42 -5.79 4.52 11.23
C THR A 42 -7.04 4.41 10.37
N THR A 43 -7.31 5.44 9.57
CA THR A 43 -8.34 5.45 8.52
C THR A 43 -7.68 5.39 7.15
N ARG A 44 -8.31 4.65 6.23
CA ARG A 44 -7.90 4.60 4.82
C ARG A 44 -8.95 5.28 3.94
N THR A 45 -8.51 6.05 2.97
CA THR A 45 -9.37 6.70 1.98
C THR A 45 -8.93 6.29 0.58
N TYR A 46 -9.87 5.83 -0.25
CA TYR A 46 -9.61 5.48 -1.64
C TYR A 46 -9.41 6.75 -2.47
N ILE A 47 -8.36 6.80 -3.28
CA ILE A 47 -8.07 7.94 -4.17
C ILE A 47 -8.35 7.58 -5.63
N GLY A 48 -7.82 6.45 -6.10
CA GLY A 48 -7.99 6.03 -7.50
C GLY A 48 -6.71 5.55 -8.15
N LYS A 49 -6.67 5.55 -9.48
CA LYS A 49 -5.51 5.07 -10.24
C LYS A 49 -4.31 6.02 -10.21
N ASN A 50 -4.59 7.32 -10.21
CA ASN A 50 -3.57 8.36 -10.26
C ASN A 50 -3.54 9.11 -8.93
N LEU A 51 -2.35 9.50 -8.48
CA LEU A 51 -2.22 10.40 -7.35
C LEU A 51 -2.62 11.82 -7.80
N PRO A 52 -3.34 12.60 -6.99
CA PRO A 52 -3.63 14.00 -7.26
C PRO A 52 -2.36 14.79 -7.61
N ALA A 53 -2.44 15.68 -8.60
CA ALA A 53 -1.27 16.35 -9.18
C ALA A 53 -0.51 17.21 -8.15
N ASP A 54 -1.23 17.80 -7.20
CA ASP A 54 -0.72 18.54 -6.05
C ASP A 54 0.14 17.69 -5.10
N LEU A 55 0.01 16.37 -5.13
CA LEU A 55 0.74 15.44 -4.25
C LEU A 55 1.91 14.73 -4.94
N GLN A 56 2.00 14.80 -6.27
CA GLN A 56 3.04 14.11 -7.04
C GLN A 56 4.45 14.71 -6.82
N GLY A 57 4.54 15.97 -6.38
CA GLY A 57 5.80 16.69 -6.18
C GLY A 57 6.54 16.42 -4.85
N SER A 58 6.01 15.59 -3.95
CA SER A 58 6.57 15.41 -2.59
C SER A 58 7.04 13.99 -2.26
N GLN A 59 7.17 13.12 -3.27
CA GLN A 59 7.60 11.73 -3.07
C GLN A 59 9.14 11.62 -3.08
N GLU A 60 9.79 12.07 -2.00
CA GLU A 60 11.18 11.66 -1.70
C GLU A 60 11.13 10.17 -1.30
N SER A 61 11.62 9.31 -2.18
CA SER A 61 11.73 7.87 -1.95
C SER A 61 12.59 7.60 -0.71
N ALA A 62 11.99 7.12 0.37
CA ALA A 62 12.76 6.51 1.44
C ALA A 62 13.54 5.32 0.85
N PRO A 63 14.87 5.24 1.02
CA PRO A 63 15.64 4.13 0.48
C PRO A 63 15.17 2.84 1.15
N VAL A 64 14.72 1.89 0.32
CA VAL A 64 14.49 0.51 0.72
C VAL A 64 15.85 -0.08 1.09
N ASN A 65 16.23 -0.05 2.37
CA ASN A 65 17.36 -0.84 2.83
C ASN A 65 16.91 -2.30 2.91
N LEU A 66 17.14 -3.04 1.84
CA LEU A 66 16.95 -4.49 1.78
C LEU A 66 18.14 -5.16 2.48
N GLU A 67 18.17 -5.11 3.81
CA GLU A 67 19.04 -6.00 4.58
C GLU A 67 18.57 -7.45 4.34
N PRO A 68 19.42 -8.37 3.84
CA PRO A 68 19.04 -9.76 3.67
C PRO A 68 18.77 -10.37 5.05
N VAL A 69 17.54 -10.83 5.29
CA VAL A 69 17.21 -11.65 6.46
C VAL A 69 17.97 -12.95 6.33
N ALA A 70 19.17 -13.00 6.92
CA ALA A 70 19.95 -14.21 7.04
C ALA A 70 19.10 -15.28 7.74
N LEU A 71 18.78 -16.32 7.00
CA LEU A 71 18.08 -17.51 7.45
C LEU A 71 18.86 -18.13 8.63
N ARG A 72 18.45 -17.82 9.86
CA ARG A 72 18.94 -18.51 11.06
C ARG A 72 18.26 -19.88 11.14
N ILE A 73 18.82 -20.83 10.41
CA ILE A 73 18.55 -22.27 10.61
C ILE A 73 19.06 -22.61 12.01
N ARG A 74 18.15 -22.77 12.97
CA ARG A 74 18.45 -23.46 14.22
C ARG A 74 18.49 -24.96 13.90
N THR A 75 19.70 -25.50 13.74
CA THR A 75 19.90 -26.94 13.89
C THR A 75 20.13 -27.22 15.38
N LEU A 76 19.49 -28.28 15.87
CA LEU A 76 19.43 -28.77 17.25
C LEU A 76 20.82 -29.05 17.85
#